data_AF-A0AAF0VYR8-F1
#
_entry.id   AF-A0AAF0VYR8-F1
#
_cell.length_a   1.000
_cell.length_b   1.000
_cell.length_c   1.000
_cell.angle_alpha   90.00
_cell.angle_beta   90.00
_cell.angle_gamma   90.00
#
_symmetry.space_group_name_H-M   'P 1'
#
loop_
_entity.id
_entity.type
_entity.pdbx_description
1 polymer ?
#
loop_
_entity_poly.entity_id
_entity_poly.type
_entity_poly.pdbx_seq_one_letter_code
_entity_poly.pdbx_strand_id
1 'polypeptide(L)'
;MSALNVLRGLLGRQLSIRSRPKRHGGDEVTINAEEDNNMRYCLLMHYQEGPEAGLTEEDMAPAMAAFAAYADELSAAGVLIGTEVLDSALSTTTVTGRNGTPEIQDGPFADTKEKLGGIFVIEVDNLDEAIKWAQRNPANGWGSIEIRPVARTYAAERGWYNP
;
A
#
# COMPACT_ATOMS: atom_id res chain seq x y z
N MET A 1 -25.14 -11.65 22.29
CA MET A 1 -25.76 -10.32 22.43
C MET A 1 -24.67 -9.32 22.79
N SER A 2 -24.52 -8.28 21.98
CA SER A 2 -23.83 -7.01 22.29
C SER A 2 -22.30 -6.99 22.46
N ALA A 3 -21.61 -6.58 21.38
CA ALA A 3 -20.59 -5.51 21.37
C ALA A 3 -20.47 -4.89 19.95
N LEU A 4 -21.54 -4.95 19.16
CA LEU A 4 -21.55 -4.61 17.73
C LEU A 4 -22.76 -3.70 17.47
N ASN A 5 -22.76 -2.47 17.99
CA ASN A 5 -23.76 -1.45 17.63
C ASN A 5 -23.44 -0.01 18.05
N VAL A 6 -22.16 0.36 18.27
CA VAL A 6 -21.77 1.75 18.54
C VAL A 6 -20.67 2.16 17.55
N LEU A 7 -21.04 2.36 16.29
CA LEU A 7 -20.49 3.36 15.34
C LEU A 7 -21.17 3.23 13.96
N ARG A 8 -22.50 3.38 13.91
CA ARG A 8 -23.23 3.68 12.67
C ARG A 8 -23.79 5.09 12.79
N GLY A 9 -22.97 6.08 12.47
CA GLY A 9 -23.35 7.48 12.40
C GLY A 9 -22.11 8.30 12.07
N LEU A 10 -22.21 9.12 11.01
CA LEU A 10 -21.12 9.79 10.25
C LEU A 10 -20.45 8.83 9.23
N LEU A 11 -20.56 8.96 7.90
CA LEU A 11 -21.01 10.04 7.05
C LEU A 11 -21.83 9.46 5.88
N GLY A 12 -23.13 9.74 5.88
CA GLY A 12 -23.88 9.84 4.61
C GLY A 12 -23.47 11.14 3.94
N ARG A 13 -22.38 11.14 3.16
CA ARG A 13 -22.17 12.18 2.14
C ARG A 13 -22.77 11.66 0.85
N GLN A 14 -24.00 12.11 0.62
CA GLN A 14 -24.63 12.18 -0.69
C GLN A 14 -23.58 12.67 -1.69
N LEU A 15 -23.24 11.85 -2.68
CA LEU A 15 -22.59 12.31 -3.89
C LEU A 15 -23.55 13.30 -4.55
N SER A 16 -23.36 14.59 -4.29
CA SER A 16 -24.09 15.65 -4.99
C SER A 16 -23.55 15.68 -6.41
N ILE A 17 -24.24 14.98 -7.32
CA ILE A 17 -24.14 15.26 -8.74
C ILE A 17 -24.69 16.67 -8.92
N ARG A 18 -23.81 17.66 -8.93
CA ARG A 18 -24.18 19.02 -9.32
C ARG A 18 -24.56 18.96 -10.80
N SER A 19 -25.87 19.00 -11.06
CA SER A 19 -26.43 19.32 -12.37
C SER A 19 -25.75 20.60 -12.89
N ARG A 20 -24.98 20.48 -13.98
CA ARG A 20 -24.31 21.62 -14.61
C ARG A 20 -25.36 22.54 -15.22
N PRO A 21 -25.26 23.87 -15.05
CA PRO A 21 -26.12 24.78 -15.81
C PRO A 21 -25.72 24.69 -17.29
N LYS A 22 -26.72 24.65 -18.19
CA LYS A 22 -26.50 24.84 -19.63
C LYS A 22 -25.91 26.24 -19.84
N ARG A 23 -24.60 26.33 -20.08
CA ARG A 23 -23.97 27.58 -20.51
C ARG A 23 -24.07 27.68 -22.04
N HIS A 24 -24.73 28.74 -22.47
CA HIS A 24 -24.65 29.27 -23.83
C HIS A 24 -23.25 29.88 -24.05
N GLY A 25 -22.62 29.51 -25.16
CA GLY A 25 -21.73 30.33 -26.00
C GLY A 25 -20.51 31.01 -25.36
N GLY A 26 -19.32 30.59 -25.83
CA GLY A 26 -18.13 31.44 -25.94
C GLY A 26 -17.31 31.58 -24.66
N ASP A 27 -16.38 30.64 -24.47
CA ASP A 27 -15.00 30.87 -24.02
C ASP A 27 -14.37 29.48 -23.81
N GLU A 28 -13.41 29.14 -24.67
CA GLU A 28 -12.68 27.89 -24.60
C GLU A 28 -11.75 27.93 -23.38
N VAL A 29 -12.24 27.47 -22.23
CA VAL A 29 -11.40 27.21 -21.06
C VAL A 29 -10.57 25.99 -21.40
N THR A 30 -9.34 26.21 -21.82
CA THR A 30 -8.31 25.16 -21.85
C THR A 30 -8.09 24.71 -20.42
N ILE A 31 -8.76 23.62 -20.03
CA ILE A 31 -8.34 22.84 -18.86
C ILE A 31 -7.02 22.20 -19.23
N ASN A 32 -5.91 22.87 -18.93
CA ASN A 32 -4.64 22.17 -18.80
C ASN A 32 -4.83 21.24 -17.60
N ALA A 33 -5.26 20.01 -17.84
CA ALA A 33 -4.96 18.94 -16.92
C ALA A 33 -3.43 18.91 -16.88
N GLU A 34 -2.84 19.45 -15.82
CA GLU A 34 -1.45 19.13 -15.50
C GLU A 34 -1.41 17.60 -15.56
N GLU A 35 -0.60 17.05 -16.47
CA GLU A 35 -0.31 15.63 -16.44
C GLU A 35 0.24 15.38 -15.04
N ASP A 36 -0.57 14.73 -14.21
CA ASP A 36 -0.19 14.34 -12.86
C ASP A 36 1.00 13.41 -13.02
N ASN A 37 2.20 13.96 -12.91
CA ASN A 37 3.45 13.27 -13.22
C ASN A 37 3.88 12.39 -12.05
N ASN A 38 2.93 12.07 -11.18
CA ASN A 38 3.11 11.25 -10.01
C ASN A 38 3.35 9.81 -10.44
N MET A 39 4.32 9.21 -9.77
CA MET A 39 4.76 7.85 -10.01
C MET A 39 4.36 7.00 -8.82
N ARG A 40 3.87 5.79 -9.10
CA ARG A 40 3.61 4.82 -8.04
C ARG A 40 4.85 4.02 -7.68
N TYR A 41 5.09 3.86 -6.40
CA TYR A 41 6.16 3.03 -5.86
C TYR A 41 5.60 2.04 -4.83
N CYS A 42 6.05 0.79 -4.93
CA CYS A 42 5.90 -0.18 -3.86
C CYS A 42 7.08 -0.07 -2.91
N LEU A 43 6.79 0.08 -1.62
CA LEU A 43 7.74 -0.03 -0.53
C LEU A 43 7.59 -1.45 0.06
N LEU A 44 8.49 -2.35 -0.32
CA LEU A 44 8.49 -3.73 0.15
C LEU A 44 9.29 -3.82 1.44
N MET A 45 8.67 -4.33 2.49
CA MET A 45 9.27 -4.41 3.81
C MET A 45 9.89 -5.80 3.99
N HIS A 46 11.21 -5.86 4.15
CA HIS A 46 11.95 -7.09 4.38
C HIS A 46 12.56 -7.06 5.78
N TYR A 47 12.22 -8.01 6.65
CA TYR A 47 12.78 -8.10 8.00
C TYR A 47 12.81 -9.54 8.51
N GLN A 48 13.59 -9.81 9.56
CA GLN A 48 13.61 -11.15 10.17
C GLN A 48 12.31 -11.42 10.94
N GLU A 49 11.90 -12.69 10.98
CA GLU A 49 10.75 -13.14 11.78
C GLU A 49 11.19 -14.05 12.93
N GLY A 50 10.30 -14.21 13.92
CA GLY A 50 10.50 -15.13 15.04
C GLY A 50 11.59 -14.66 16.02
N PRO A 51 12.20 -15.58 16.80
CA PRO A 51 13.17 -15.23 17.84
C PRO A 51 14.39 -14.45 17.32
N GLU A 52 14.73 -14.61 16.05
CA GLU A 52 15.85 -13.93 15.41
C GLU A 52 15.57 -12.45 15.12
N ALA A 53 14.29 -12.05 15.07
CA ALA A 53 13.88 -10.65 14.93
C ALA A 53 14.24 -9.83 16.17
N GLY A 54 14.45 -10.49 17.32
CA GLY A 54 14.70 -9.81 18.60
C GLY A 54 13.49 -9.01 19.13
N LEU A 55 12.32 -9.14 18.48
CA LEU A 55 11.08 -8.53 18.93
C LEU A 55 10.42 -9.42 19.98
N THR A 56 10.09 -8.83 21.12
CA THR A 56 9.32 -9.48 22.18
C THR A 56 7.83 -9.20 22.01
N GLU A 57 6.98 -9.94 22.72
CA GLU A 57 5.54 -9.67 22.75
C GLU A 57 5.23 -8.23 23.22
N GLU A 58 6.06 -7.68 24.11
CA GLU A 58 5.92 -6.30 24.60
C GLU A 58 6.24 -5.25 23.52
N ASP A 59 7.06 -5.61 22.52
CA ASP A 59 7.42 -4.72 21.40
C ASP A 59 6.35 -4.69 20.31
N MET A 60 5.46 -5.69 20.28
CA MET A 60 4.45 -5.84 19.21
C MET A 60 3.43 -4.70 19.19
N ALA A 61 2.88 -4.33 20.36
CA ALA A 61 1.89 -3.25 20.43
C ALA A 61 2.47 -1.87 20.03
N PRO A 62 3.65 -1.46 20.53
CA PRO A 62 4.34 -0.27 20.04
C PRO A 62 4.66 -0.32 18.54
N ALA A 63 5.10 -1.47 18.01
CA ALA A 63 5.39 -1.64 16.60
C ALA A 63 4.14 -1.42 15.72
N MET A 64 3.01 -2.02 16.11
CA MET A 64 1.74 -1.84 15.42
C MET A 64 1.25 -0.39 15.48
N ALA A 65 1.41 0.29 16.63
CA ALA A 65 1.07 1.70 16.75
C ALA A 65 1.94 2.59 15.82
N ALA A 66 3.23 2.28 15.67
CA ALA A 66 4.12 2.99 14.76
C ALA A 66 3.71 2.82 13.28
N PHE A 67 3.33 1.61 12.86
CA PHE A 67 2.80 1.38 11.51
C PHE A 67 1.48 2.10 11.26
N ALA A 68 0.57 2.11 12.25
CA ALA A 68 -0.68 2.84 12.16
C ALA A 68 -0.42 4.35 11.99
N ALA A 69 0.44 4.93 12.82
CA ALA A 69 0.81 6.35 12.70
C ALA A 69 1.46 6.68 11.34
N TYR A 70 2.33 5.81 10.84
CA TYR A 70 2.95 5.98 9.52
C TYR A 70 1.92 5.91 8.38
N ALA A 71 0.96 4.98 8.45
CA ALA A 71 -0.13 4.89 7.48
C ALA A 71 -1.03 6.14 7.52
N ASP A 72 -1.35 6.64 8.72
CA ASP A 72 -2.11 7.88 8.91
C ASP A 72 -1.37 9.09 8.33
N GLU A 73 -0.05 9.19 8.48
CA GLU A 73 0.76 10.25 7.89
C GLU A 73 0.75 10.21 6.35
N LEU A 74 0.90 9.03 5.75
CA LEU A 74 0.82 8.85 4.30
C LEU A 74 -0.59 9.19 3.77
N SER A 75 -1.63 8.77 4.50
CA SER A 75 -3.03 9.04 4.18
C SER A 75 -3.34 10.54 4.28
N ALA A 76 -2.90 11.21 5.34
CA ALA A 76 -3.06 12.65 5.53
C ALA A 76 -2.32 13.47 4.47
N ALA A 77 -1.19 12.97 3.98
CA ALA A 77 -0.45 13.56 2.86
C ALA A 77 -1.09 13.27 1.49
N GLY A 78 -2.08 12.39 1.40
CA GLY A 78 -2.75 12.01 0.15
C GLY A 78 -1.93 11.11 -0.77
N VAL A 79 -0.82 10.53 -0.26
CA VAL A 79 0.11 9.73 -1.06
C VAL A 79 -0.11 8.23 -0.89
N LEU A 80 -0.93 7.78 0.07
CA LEU A 80 -1.22 6.36 0.29
C LEU A 80 -2.22 5.81 -0.73
N ILE A 81 -1.81 4.80 -1.50
CA ILE A 81 -2.71 4.02 -2.37
C ILE A 81 -3.28 2.82 -1.62
N GLY A 82 -2.45 2.15 -0.82
CA GLY A 82 -2.86 1.01 -0.01
C GLY A 82 -1.68 0.39 0.73
N THR A 83 -1.96 -0.43 1.73
CA THR A 83 -0.93 -1.12 2.50
C THR A 83 -1.47 -2.42 3.10
N GLU A 84 -0.62 -3.42 3.21
CA GLU A 84 -0.91 -4.68 3.89
C GLU A 84 0.35 -5.16 4.63
N VAL A 85 0.18 -5.59 5.88
CA VAL A 85 1.19 -6.34 6.62
C VAL A 85 0.85 -7.81 6.48
N LEU A 86 1.82 -8.63 6.09
CA LEU A 86 1.63 -10.05 5.87
C LEU A 86 1.75 -10.81 7.19
N ASP A 87 1.05 -11.93 7.25
CA ASP A 87 1.24 -12.91 8.32
C ASP A 87 2.61 -13.61 8.17
N SER A 88 3.03 -14.37 9.18
CA SER A 88 4.33 -15.03 9.20
C SER A 88 4.60 -15.82 7.93
N ALA A 89 5.85 -15.82 7.46
CA ALA A 89 6.31 -16.67 6.37
C ALA A 89 5.99 -18.16 6.59
N LEU A 90 5.82 -18.61 7.85
CA LEU A 90 5.39 -19.98 8.17
C LEU A 90 3.95 -20.30 7.73
N SER A 91 3.06 -19.31 7.60
CA SER A 91 1.70 -19.50 7.09
C SER A 91 1.60 -19.36 5.56
N THR A 92 2.72 -19.10 4.89
CA THR A 92 2.75 -18.94 3.44
C THR A 92 2.54 -20.27 2.72
N THR A 93 1.81 -20.23 1.60
CA THR A 93 1.75 -21.33 0.63
C THR A 93 2.20 -20.81 -0.72
N THR A 94 3.15 -21.51 -1.37
CA THR A 94 3.67 -21.14 -2.68
C THR A 94 3.14 -22.09 -3.75
N VAL A 95 2.66 -21.53 -4.87
CA VAL A 95 2.21 -22.27 -6.05
C VAL A 95 3.11 -21.95 -7.24
N THR A 96 3.69 -22.96 -7.90
CA THR A 96 4.56 -22.81 -9.08
C THR A 96 4.00 -23.57 -10.29
N GLY A 97 3.83 -22.90 -11.44
CA GLY A 97 3.25 -23.51 -12.65
C GLY A 97 4.19 -23.64 -13.86
N ARG A 98 5.50 -23.44 -13.68
CA ARG A 98 6.48 -23.31 -14.79
C ARG A 98 6.56 -24.52 -15.72
N ASN A 99 6.21 -25.71 -15.24
CA ASN A 99 6.32 -26.97 -15.98
C ASN A 99 4.97 -27.47 -16.55
N GLY A 100 3.95 -26.61 -16.62
CA GLY A 100 2.61 -26.96 -17.12
C GLY A 100 1.76 -27.78 -16.14
N THR A 101 2.34 -28.21 -15.02
CA THR A 101 1.63 -28.79 -13.87
C THR A 101 1.88 -27.91 -12.65
N PRO A 102 0.84 -27.49 -11.90
CA PRO A 102 1.02 -26.75 -10.65
C PRO A 102 1.68 -27.59 -9.57
N GLU A 103 2.76 -27.08 -9.01
CA GLU A 103 3.43 -27.56 -7.81
C GLU A 103 3.00 -26.66 -6.64
N ILE A 104 2.62 -27.25 -5.51
CA ILE A 104 2.23 -26.54 -4.29
C ILE A 104 3.22 -26.92 -3.19
N GLN A 105 3.77 -25.92 -2.51
CA GLN A 105 4.67 -26.10 -1.37
C GLN A 105 4.23 -25.22 -0.19
N ASP A 106 4.43 -25.72 1.02
CA ASP A 106 4.32 -24.92 2.22
C ASP A 106 5.56 -24.02 2.37
N GLY A 107 5.34 -22.80 2.87
CA GLY A 107 6.37 -21.79 3.05
C GLY A 107 6.56 -20.85 1.84
N PRO A 108 7.44 -19.85 2.01
CA PRO A 108 7.70 -18.81 1.01
C PRO A 108 8.41 -19.36 -0.24
N PHE A 109 8.37 -18.59 -1.33
CA PHE A 109 9.06 -18.93 -2.58
C PHE A 109 10.58 -19.10 -2.39
N ALA A 110 11.18 -18.21 -1.61
CA ALA A 110 12.60 -18.26 -1.27
C ALA A 110 12.75 -18.29 0.25
N ASP A 111 13.53 -19.23 0.75
CA ASP A 111 13.88 -19.28 2.16
C ASP A 111 15.08 -18.37 2.44
N THR A 112 14.78 -17.09 2.60
CA THR A 112 15.76 -16.02 2.87
C THR A 112 15.86 -15.71 4.35
N LYS A 113 16.97 -15.08 4.79
CA LYS A 113 17.13 -14.65 6.18
C LYS A 113 16.09 -13.59 6.58
N GLU A 114 15.85 -12.63 5.69
CA GLU A 114 14.82 -11.60 5.84
C GLU A 114 13.61 -11.99 4.98
N LYS A 115 12.41 -11.95 5.56
CA LYS A 115 11.15 -12.32 4.92
C LYS A 115 10.45 -11.07 4.42
N LEU A 116 9.68 -11.20 3.33
CA LEU A 116 8.77 -10.15 2.89
C LEU A 116 7.60 -10.07 3.89
N GLY A 117 7.62 -9.04 4.73
CA GLY A 117 6.65 -8.87 5.81
C GLY A 117 5.50 -7.93 5.49
N GLY A 118 5.57 -7.18 4.38
CA GLY A 118 4.47 -6.31 3.96
C GLY A 118 4.82 -5.36 2.83
N ILE A 119 3.80 -4.58 2.45
CA ILE A 119 3.87 -3.65 1.34
C ILE A 119 3.10 -2.37 1.67
N PHE A 120 3.69 -1.22 1.35
CA PHE A 120 2.97 0.03 1.12
C PHE A 120 3.05 0.38 -0.36
N VAL A 121 1.95 0.83 -0.95
CA VAL A 121 1.93 1.43 -2.28
C VAL A 121 1.65 2.92 -2.11
N ILE A 122 2.56 3.75 -2.62
CA ILE A 122 2.48 5.21 -2.53
C ILE A 122 2.52 5.84 -3.93
N GLU A 123 1.94 7.02 -4.06
CA GLU A 123 1.94 7.83 -5.28
C GLU A 123 2.59 9.19 -4.97
N VAL A 124 3.73 9.45 -5.60
CA VAL A 124 4.58 10.63 -5.33
C VAL A 124 5.31 11.06 -6.60
N ASP A 125 5.76 12.31 -6.66
CA ASP A 125 6.33 12.92 -7.87
C ASP A 125 7.52 12.16 -8.48
N ASN A 126 8.35 11.51 -7.66
CA ASN A 126 9.58 10.85 -8.10
C ASN A 126 10.19 9.92 -7.03
N LEU A 127 11.30 9.27 -7.39
CA LEU A 127 12.02 8.34 -6.52
C LEU A 127 12.58 9.01 -5.25
N ASP A 128 13.00 10.27 -5.30
CA ASP A 128 13.55 10.95 -4.12
C ASP A 128 12.47 11.16 -3.06
N GLU A 129 11.24 11.49 -3.47
CA GLU A 129 10.10 11.54 -2.54
C GLU A 129 9.76 10.15 -1.99
N ALA A 130 9.81 9.11 -2.82
CA ALA A 130 9.59 7.74 -2.35
C ALA A 130 10.66 7.31 -1.32
N ILE A 131 11.92 7.69 -1.52
CA ILE A 131 13.02 7.45 -0.57
C ILE A 131 12.75 8.15 0.77
N LYS A 132 12.28 9.40 0.76
CA LYS A 132 11.95 10.12 2.01
C LYS A 132 10.86 9.41 2.80
N TRP A 133 9.84 8.87 2.14
CA TRP A 133 8.81 8.07 2.79
C TRP A 133 9.35 6.72 3.28
N ALA A 134 10.15 6.02 2.47
CA ALA A 134 10.78 4.77 2.86
C ALA A 134 11.65 4.90 4.11
N GLN A 135 12.41 6.01 4.25
CA GLN A 135 13.22 6.29 5.43
C GLN A 135 12.41 6.43 6.72
N ARG A 136 11.14 6.85 6.61
CA ARG A 136 10.20 7.03 7.74
C ARG A 136 9.41 5.76 8.05
N ASN A 137 9.44 4.74 7.20
CA ASN A 137 8.73 3.50 7.41
C ASN A 137 9.29 2.77 8.66
N PRO A 138 8.45 2.39 9.65
CA PRO A 138 8.90 1.72 10.86
C PRO A 138 9.74 0.45 10.62
N ALA A 139 9.46 -0.32 9.56
CA ALA A 139 10.22 -1.52 9.22
C ALA A 139 11.69 -1.24 8.90
N ASN A 140 12.05 -0.02 8.52
CA ASN A 140 13.45 0.37 8.27
C ASN A 140 14.33 0.28 9.53
N GLY A 141 13.72 0.22 10.72
CA GLY A 141 14.44 -0.03 11.98
C GLY A 141 14.78 -1.51 12.26
N TRP A 142 14.13 -2.45 11.56
CA TRP A 142 14.26 -3.91 11.78
C TRP A 142 14.75 -4.67 10.55
N GLY A 143 14.90 -4.00 9.42
CA GLY A 143 15.31 -4.60 8.17
C GLY A 143 15.44 -3.55 7.07
N SER A 144 15.00 -3.89 5.87
CA SER A 144 15.19 -3.08 4.67
C SER A 144 13.86 -2.73 4.01
N ILE A 145 13.80 -1.53 3.43
CA ILE A 145 12.71 -1.11 2.54
C ILE A 145 13.21 -1.13 1.10
N GLU A 146 12.72 -2.07 0.30
CA GLU A 146 13.00 -2.10 -1.14
C GLU A 146 11.96 -1.24 -1.87
N ILE A 147 12.43 -0.20 -2.56
CA ILE A 147 11.59 0.73 -3.33
C ILE A 147 11.54 0.26 -4.79
N ARG A 148 10.35 -0.10 -5.27
CA ARG A 148 10.16 -0.55 -6.66
C ARG A 148 9.14 0.34 -7.39
N PRO A 149 9.47 0.92 -8.55
CA PRO A 149 8.48 1.63 -9.36
C PRO A 149 7.44 0.64 -9.91
N VAL A 150 6.17 1.04 -9.87
CA VAL A 150 5.06 0.28 -10.44
C VAL A 150 5.03 0.50 -11.94
N ALA A 151 5.22 -0.57 -12.72
CA ALA A 151 5.21 -0.46 -14.18
C ALA A 151 3.80 -0.35 -14.77
N ARG A 152 2.81 -1.02 -14.16
CA ARG A 152 1.41 -1.04 -14.62
C ARG A 152 0.46 -1.24 -13.45
N THR A 153 -0.70 -0.59 -13.48
CA THR A 153 -1.82 -0.84 -12.58
C THR A 153 -3.03 -1.32 -13.38
N TYR A 154 -3.83 -2.21 -12.79
CA TYR A 154 -5.13 -2.61 -13.34
C TYR A 154 -6.26 -1.97 -12.53
N ALA A 155 -7.25 -1.39 -13.20
CA ALA A 155 -8.53 -1.03 -12.58
C ALA A 155 -9.66 -1.60 -13.43
N ALA A 156 -10.72 -2.12 -12.81
CA ALA A 156 -11.76 -2.90 -13.50
C ALA A 156 -12.43 -2.11 -14.65
N GLU A 157 -12.58 -0.81 -14.48
CA GLU A 157 -13.17 0.13 -15.43
C GLU A 157 -12.18 0.66 -16.48
N ARG A 158 -10.86 0.53 -16.24
CA ARG A 158 -9.80 1.13 -17.07
C ARG A 158 -8.89 0.10 -17.75
N GLY A 159 -8.92 -1.16 -17.31
CA GLY A 159 -7.93 -2.16 -17.68
C GLY A 159 -6.53 -1.78 -17.18
N TRP A 160 -5.49 -2.28 -17.85
CA TRP A 160 -4.09 -2.00 -17.52
C TRP A 160 -3.66 -0.61 -18.00
N TYR A 161 -3.22 0.25 -17.09
CA TYR A 161 -2.65 1.57 -17.38
C TYR A 161 -1.26 1.73 -16.75
N ASN A 162 -0.47 2.70 -17.24
CA ASN A 162 0.71 3.18 -16.52
C ASN A 162 0.18 4.16 -15.46
N PRO A 163 0.37 3.87 -14.16
CA PRO A 163 -0.07 4.76 -13.11
C PRO A 163 0.62 6.11 -13.22
#